data_AF-A0A397SJL5-F1
#
_entry.id   AF-A0A397SJL5-F1
#
_cell.length_a   1.000
_cell.length_b   1.000
_cell.length_c   1.000
_cell.angle_alpha   90.00
_cell.angle_beta   90.00
_cell.angle_gamma   90.00
#
_symmetry.space_group_name_H-M   'P 1'
#
loop_
_entity.id
_entity.type
_entity.pdbx_description
1 polymer ?
#
loop_
_entity_poly.entity_id
_entity_poly.type
_entity_poly.pdbx_seq_one_letter_code
_entity_poly.pdbx_strand_id
1 'polypeptide(L)'
;MSSTNDIRVITAIDFGTTYSGFACAHKNSPEDIYVQDFEGSLKTPTVLKYDKNFNVLSWGIPALADRTIRKIKNIDDINEMKPVERFKLHLGNIEEKPYLPEGLNYKKAITDYLCEIGKMMKTYVKDKYKFLDFFDQVIIILTVPAEFDNNAISIMRECAFNAGLTDSRSSRNLKFTTEPEAAAIHCMNFLSGNEIKSGDSFMIVDCGGGTVDLTTRQLLVGNTLGEITERTGDYCGSSYVDMEFIKFLERKVGKSTIEILKKNHYRQLQYLIQEFCKRIKLPFTGDDLQISEIDLEELCPVLKQYCKGNALEEMEELEWIIDLSFEDVKVMFDPIVAKIIQLIRNQLNSNNKCSAIILVGGFSESKYLQRRIRQEFEHQLKNISVPVYPMVAVVKGAIQFGIKEHVITSRILKWTYGTDIVRAWEPEDPSSKKLPNGMVKAFHKLAERGAQLTSRDTITTTFKPYSLFQRKVSFNVYVTSESDAKYCDDDDVRLLNRWEIDIPILDDFDDQTILFTLNFSTIEILAIAENQKTGDKYQVKFNYD
;
A
#
# COMPACT_ATOMS: atom_id res chain seq x y z
N MET A 1 -3.49 -20.86 -26.83
CA MET A 1 -4.46 -19.85 -26.36
C MET A 1 -5.37 -20.51 -25.33
N SER A 2 -5.02 -20.50 -24.04
CA SER A 2 -6.00 -20.81 -22.99
C SER A 2 -6.84 -19.55 -22.81
N SER A 3 -8.14 -19.62 -23.07
CA SER A 3 -9.05 -18.49 -22.88
C SER A 3 -9.15 -18.16 -21.38
N THR A 4 -9.43 -16.91 -21.05
CA THR A 4 -9.78 -16.43 -19.68
C THR A 4 -11.05 -17.09 -19.11
N ASN A 5 -11.56 -18.14 -19.74
CA ASN A 5 -12.84 -18.80 -19.49
C ASN A 5 -12.79 -19.91 -18.43
N ASP A 6 -11.60 -20.32 -17.96
CA ASP A 6 -11.45 -21.41 -16.97
C ASP A 6 -11.08 -20.92 -15.56
N ILE A 7 -11.04 -19.60 -15.32
CA ILE A 7 -10.87 -19.08 -13.95
C ILE A 7 -12.12 -19.38 -13.14
N ARG A 8 -11.95 -20.12 -12.04
CA ARG A 8 -13.04 -20.53 -11.14
C ARG A 8 -12.99 -19.82 -9.79
N VAL A 9 -11.80 -19.53 -9.30
CA VAL A 9 -11.58 -18.92 -7.98
C VAL A 9 -10.75 -17.66 -8.12
N ILE A 10 -11.15 -16.64 -7.38
CA ILE A 10 -10.39 -15.41 -7.22
C ILE A 10 -9.89 -15.41 -5.79
N THR A 11 -8.59 -15.22 -5.61
CA THR A 11 -7.97 -14.99 -4.31
C THR A 11 -7.38 -13.59 -4.29
N ALA A 12 -7.29 -13.03 -3.09
CA ALA A 12 -6.61 -11.77 -2.87
C ALA A 12 -5.71 -11.88 -1.66
N ILE A 13 -4.53 -11.28 -1.74
CA ILE A 13 -3.63 -11.13 -0.60
C ILE A 13 -3.48 -9.63 -0.34
N ASP A 14 -3.86 -9.22 0.86
CA ASP A 14 -3.53 -7.92 1.39
C ASP A 14 -2.19 -8.01 2.11
N PHE A 15 -1.11 -7.67 1.41
CA PHE A 15 0.26 -7.72 1.94
C PHE A 15 0.59 -6.41 2.65
N GLY A 16 0.03 -6.20 3.85
CA GLY A 16 0.20 -4.96 4.60
C GLY A 16 1.57 -4.83 5.30
N THR A 17 1.93 -3.60 5.64
CA THR A 17 3.21 -3.27 6.29
C THR A 17 3.36 -3.93 7.66
N THR A 18 2.28 -3.97 8.45
CA THR A 18 2.27 -4.50 9.83
C THR A 18 1.55 -5.84 9.93
N TYR A 19 0.46 -6.00 9.17
CA TYR A 19 -0.37 -7.19 9.17
C TYR A 19 -0.80 -7.50 7.75
N SER A 20 -0.87 -8.78 7.41
CA SER A 20 -1.35 -9.27 6.12
C SER A 20 -2.52 -10.22 6.30
N GLY A 21 -3.35 -10.36 5.28
CA GLY A 21 -4.44 -11.33 5.25
C GLY A 21 -4.73 -11.78 3.83
N PHE A 22 -5.52 -12.84 3.67
CA PHE A 22 -5.99 -13.25 2.34
C PHE A 22 -7.47 -13.60 2.38
N ALA A 23 -8.09 -13.50 1.21
CA ALA A 23 -9.47 -13.90 0.99
C ALA A 23 -9.62 -14.70 -0.29
N CYS A 24 -10.75 -15.38 -0.45
CA CYS A 24 -11.12 -16.02 -1.70
C CYS A 24 -12.63 -15.95 -1.94
N ALA A 25 -13.02 -16.00 -3.21
CA ALA A 25 -14.40 -16.17 -3.64
C ALA A 25 -14.45 -17.04 -4.89
N HIS A 26 -15.55 -17.77 -5.05
CA HIS A 26 -15.82 -18.51 -6.28
C HIS A 26 -16.48 -17.58 -7.30
N LYS A 27 -16.09 -17.66 -8.57
CA LYS A 27 -16.59 -16.79 -9.63
C LYS A 27 -18.11 -16.84 -9.81
N ASN A 28 -18.72 -18.02 -9.56
CA ASN A 28 -20.18 -18.20 -9.63
C ASN A 28 -20.93 -17.73 -8.37
N SER A 29 -20.22 -17.44 -7.29
CA SER A 29 -20.79 -16.93 -6.02
C SER A 29 -19.98 -15.70 -5.56
N PRO A 30 -19.97 -14.61 -6.35
CA PRO A 30 -19.08 -13.46 -6.13
C PRO A 30 -19.35 -12.70 -4.83
N GLU A 31 -20.56 -12.81 -4.27
CA GLU A 31 -20.93 -12.17 -2.99
C GLU A 31 -20.41 -12.94 -1.76
N ASP A 32 -20.06 -14.22 -1.93
CA ASP A 32 -19.57 -15.09 -0.86
C ASP A 32 -18.05 -14.96 -0.71
N ILE A 33 -17.61 -13.82 -0.16
CA ILE A 33 -16.19 -13.56 0.08
C ILE A 33 -15.76 -14.12 1.44
N TYR A 34 -14.86 -15.11 1.41
CA TYR A 34 -14.31 -15.74 2.60
C TYR A 34 -12.94 -15.19 2.91
N VAL A 35 -12.82 -14.50 4.05
CA VAL A 35 -11.54 -14.06 4.58
C VAL A 35 -11.02 -15.13 5.54
N GLN A 36 -9.75 -15.51 5.40
CA GLN A 36 -9.19 -16.55 6.26
C GLN A 36 -8.82 -16.00 7.64
N ASP A 37 -9.22 -16.74 8.66
CA ASP A 37 -8.82 -16.54 10.05
C ASP A 37 -7.51 -17.32 10.37
N PHE A 38 -6.61 -16.66 11.09
CA PHE A 38 -5.38 -17.20 11.68
C PHE A 38 -5.49 -17.14 13.21
N GLU A 39 -5.80 -18.27 13.84
CA GLU A 39 -5.83 -18.42 15.31
C GLU A 39 -6.77 -17.42 16.03
N GLY A 40 -7.89 -17.04 15.40
CA GLY A 40 -8.87 -16.09 15.93
C GLY A 40 -8.66 -14.64 15.46
N SER A 41 -7.76 -14.40 14.51
CA SER A 41 -7.51 -13.11 13.88
C SER A 41 -7.63 -13.16 12.35
N LEU A 42 -8.37 -12.22 11.77
CA LEU A 42 -8.54 -12.10 10.30
C LEU A 42 -7.28 -11.62 9.56
N LYS A 43 -6.24 -11.21 10.31
CA LYS A 43 -4.92 -10.88 9.78
C LYS A 43 -3.79 -11.43 10.67
N THR A 44 -2.66 -11.74 10.05
CA THR A 44 -1.45 -12.20 10.72
C THR A 44 -0.34 -11.14 10.62
N PRO A 45 0.51 -10.94 11.66
CA PRO A 45 1.61 -9.98 11.61
C PRO A 45 2.56 -10.24 10.43
N THR A 46 2.98 -9.18 9.75
CA THR A 46 3.95 -9.25 8.64
C THR A 46 5.38 -9.33 9.18
N VAL A 47 5.70 -10.47 9.82
CA VAL A 47 6.92 -10.68 10.62
C VAL A 47 7.55 -12.03 10.33
N LEU A 48 8.88 -12.08 10.26
CA LEU A 48 9.68 -13.29 10.08
C LEU A 48 10.78 -13.39 11.14
N LYS A 49 11.04 -14.60 11.62
CA LYS A 49 12.21 -14.93 12.43
C LYS A 49 13.11 -15.88 11.64
N TYR A 50 14.40 -15.58 11.62
CA TYR A 50 15.40 -16.34 10.88
C TYR A 50 16.40 -17.04 11.80
N ASP A 51 16.96 -18.14 11.32
CA ASP A 51 18.22 -18.68 11.84
C ASP A 51 19.43 -17.90 11.28
N LYS A 52 20.64 -18.27 11.71
CA LYS A 52 21.90 -17.66 11.25
C LYS A 52 22.18 -17.84 9.76
N ASN A 53 21.48 -18.76 9.08
CA ASN A 53 21.62 -19.06 7.66
C ASN A 53 20.47 -18.46 6.83
N PHE A 54 19.64 -17.61 7.42
CA PHE A 54 18.45 -17.04 6.80
C PHE A 54 17.41 -18.06 6.33
N ASN A 55 17.27 -19.18 7.04
CA ASN A 55 16.09 -20.03 6.96
C ASN A 55 15.01 -19.51 7.91
N VAL A 56 13.75 -19.51 7.46
CA VAL A 56 12.62 -19.08 8.28
C VAL A 56 12.40 -20.09 9.41
N LEU A 57 12.55 -19.64 10.65
CA LEU A 57 12.24 -20.43 11.85
C LEU A 57 10.77 -20.33 12.23
N SER A 58 10.22 -19.12 12.15
CA SER A 58 8.81 -18.83 12.38
C SER A 58 8.39 -17.57 11.65
N TRP A 59 7.08 -17.40 11.49
CA TRP A 59 6.46 -16.23 10.85
C TRP A 59 5.17 -15.86 11.60
N GLY A 60 4.66 -14.64 11.39
CA GLY A 60 3.42 -14.20 12.04
C GLY A 60 3.56 -14.01 13.55
N ILE A 61 2.50 -14.34 14.31
CA ILE A 61 2.45 -14.19 15.78
C ILE A 61 3.62 -14.94 16.47
N PRO A 62 3.92 -16.21 16.13
CA PRO A 62 5.06 -16.93 16.72
C PRO A 62 6.43 -16.29 16.48
N ALA A 63 6.60 -15.49 15.42
CA ALA A 63 7.83 -14.74 15.18
C ALA A 63 7.88 -13.44 15.99
N LEU A 64 6.76 -12.74 16.11
CA LEU A 64 6.67 -11.42 16.73
C LEU A 64 6.89 -11.46 18.24
N ALA A 65 6.20 -12.36 18.95
CA ALA A 65 6.18 -12.40 20.41
C ALA A 65 6.58 -13.77 20.95
N ASP A 66 7.06 -13.81 22.19
CA ASP A 66 7.29 -15.05 22.93
C ASP A 66 6.49 -15.05 24.23
N ARG A 67 5.61 -16.04 24.40
CA ARG A 67 4.99 -16.33 25.70
C ARG A 67 5.89 -17.20 26.58
N THR A 68 6.84 -17.93 25.99
CA THR A 68 7.62 -18.94 26.67
C THR A 68 8.68 -18.28 27.56
N ILE A 69 8.32 -18.10 28.84
CA ILE A 69 9.24 -17.90 29.97
C ILE A 69 10.02 -19.20 30.20
N ARG A 70 10.75 -19.70 29.19
CA ARG A 70 11.71 -20.76 29.45
C ARG A 70 12.91 -20.08 30.10
N LYS A 71 13.23 -20.49 31.34
CA LYS A 71 14.56 -20.27 31.93
C LYS A 71 15.57 -20.51 30.80
N ILE A 72 16.23 -19.45 30.35
CA ILE A 72 17.27 -19.50 29.32
C ILE A 72 18.27 -20.54 29.82
N LYS A 73 18.23 -21.74 29.24
CA LYS A 73 19.06 -22.87 29.70
C LYS A 73 20.44 -22.83 29.03
N ASN A 74 20.56 -22.18 27.87
CA ASN A 74 21.78 -22.13 27.08
C ASN A 74 22.09 -20.71 26.61
N ILE A 75 23.38 -20.39 26.57
CA ILE A 75 23.95 -19.12 26.05
C ILE A 75 23.62 -18.89 24.57
N ASP A 76 23.33 -19.94 23.80
CA ASP A 76 22.94 -19.84 22.40
C ASP A 76 21.53 -19.27 22.17
N ASP A 77 20.64 -19.32 23.18
CA ASP A 77 19.30 -18.68 23.12
C ASP A 77 19.40 -17.14 23.26
N ILE A 78 20.55 -16.61 23.71
CA ILE A 78 20.82 -15.17 23.88
C ILE A 78 21.25 -14.53 22.55
N ASN A 79 21.67 -15.35 21.57
CA ASN A 79 22.11 -14.92 20.23
C ASN A 79 21.01 -15.08 19.16
N GLU A 80 19.74 -15.09 19.55
CA GLU A 80 18.63 -15.13 18.61
C GLU A 80 18.55 -13.82 17.81
N MET A 81 18.50 -13.93 16.48
CA MET A 81 18.31 -12.76 15.61
C MET A 81 16.97 -12.09 15.93
N LYS A 82 17.00 -10.77 16.07
CA LYS A 82 15.79 -9.95 16.17
C LYS A 82 14.86 -10.25 14.99
N PRO A 83 13.55 -10.43 15.22
CA PRO A 83 12.57 -10.59 14.14
C PRO A 83 12.63 -9.45 13.14
N VAL A 84 12.37 -9.79 11.88
CA VAL A 84 12.33 -8.85 10.76
C VAL A 84 10.90 -8.43 10.54
N GLU A 85 10.66 -7.12 10.59
CA GLU A 85 9.35 -6.50 10.49
C GLU A 85 9.38 -5.36 9.47
N ARG A 86 8.21 -5.00 8.94
CA ARG A 86 8.03 -3.83 8.05
C ARG A 86 8.97 -3.85 6.83
N PHE A 87 9.49 -5.01 6.44
CA PHE A 87 10.44 -5.17 5.34
C PHE A 87 9.86 -4.75 3.98
N LYS A 88 8.52 -4.69 3.84
CA LYS A 88 7.81 -4.08 2.71
C LYS A 88 8.24 -2.62 2.45
N LEU A 89 8.55 -1.86 3.50
CA LEU A 89 8.93 -0.45 3.37
C LEU A 89 10.32 -0.25 2.71
N HIS A 90 11.09 -1.32 2.54
CA HIS A 90 12.31 -1.26 1.73
C HIS A 90 12.02 -0.96 0.26
N LEU A 91 10.81 -1.26 -0.23
CA LEU A 91 10.36 -0.94 -1.58
C LEU A 91 10.02 0.54 -1.80
N GLY A 92 9.69 1.30 -0.75
CA GLY A 92 9.34 2.72 -0.86
C GLY A 92 10.54 3.66 -0.64
N ASN A 93 10.38 4.95 -0.94
CA ASN A 93 11.43 5.96 -0.76
C ASN A 93 11.37 6.60 0.64
N ILE A 94 11.58 5.80 1.69
CA ILE A 94 11.66 6.31 3.07
C ILE A 94 13.12 6.53 3.48
N GLU A 95 13.37 7.60 4.25
CA GLU A 95 14.70 7.98 4.73
C GLU A 95 15.29 6.92 5.67
N GLU A 96 14.52 6.50 6.69
CA GLU A 96 14.95 5.49 7.66
C GLU A 96 14.37 4.12 7.33
N LYS A 97 15.21 3.24 6.80
CA LYS A 97 14.82 1.87 6.47
C LYS A 97 14.67 1.00 7.73
N PRO A 98 13.63 0.15 7.84
CA PRO A 98 13.48 -0.79 8.95
C PRO A 98 14.65 -1.77 9.06
N TYR A 99 14.90 -2.25 10.27
CA TYR A 99 15.96 -3.21 10.58
C TYR A 99 15.90 -4.46 9.68
N LEU A 100 17.07 -4.83 9.15
CA LEU A 100 17.36 -6.12 8.53
C LEU A 100 18.70 -6.65 9.07
N PRO A 101 18.81 -7.95 9.39
CA PRO A 101 20.09 -8.58 9.68
C PRO A 101 21.10 -8.35 8.55
N GLU A 102 22.37 -8.16 8.91
CA GLU A 102 23.43 -7.99 7.93
C GLU A 102 23.52 -9.21 7.00
N GLY A 103 23.49 -8.97 5.68
CA GLY A 103 23.47 -10.02 4.66
C GLY A 103 22.06 -10.50 4.26
N LEU A 104 21.01 -10.15 4.99
CA LEU A 104 19.63 -10.46 4.58
C LEU A 104 19.10 -9.42 3.59
N ASN A 105 18.73 -9.87 2.38
CA ASN A 105 18.08 -9.03 1.39
C ASN A 105 16.57 -8.90 1.67
N TYR A 106 16.03 -7.69 1.63
CA TYR A 106 14.59 -7.44 1.82
C TYR A 106 13.70 -8.20 0.83
N LYS A 107 14.16 -8.43 -0.40
CA LYS A 107 13.45 -9.25 -1.41
C LYS A 107 13.28 -10.69 -0.93
N LYS A 108 14.27 -11.23 -0.23
CA LYS A 108 14.19 -12.55 0.40
C LYS A 108 13.13 -12.56 1.49
N ALA A 109 13.12 -11.55 2.37
CA ALA A 109 12.08 -11.42 3.41
C ALA A 109 10.66 -11.33 2.83
N ILE A 110 10.47 -10.55 1.76
CA ILE A 110 9.18 -10.49 1.04
C ILE A 110 8.82 -11.86 0.47
N THR A 111 9.74 -12.51 -0.24
CA THR A 111 9.54 -13.83 -0.86
C THR A 111 9.19 -14.89 0.19
N ASP A 112 9.94 -14.96 1.28
CA ASP A 112 9.75 -15.93 2.36
C ASP A 112 8.39 -15.74 3.03
N TYR A 113 7.98 -14.49 3.31
CA TYR A 113 6.67 -14.22 3.88
C TYR A 113 5.53 -14.59 2.93
N LEU A 114 5.65 -14.21 1.66
CA LEU A 114 4.68 -14.60 0.62
C LEU A 114 4.62 -16.12 0.43
N CYS A 115 5.73 -16.82 0.62
CA CYS A 115 5.78 -18.28 0.58
C CYS A 115 4.95 -18.89 1.71
N GLU A 116 5.12 -18.42 2.95
CA GLU A 116 4.38 -18.93 4.11
C GLU A 116 2.88 -18.64 4.03
N ILE A 117 2.47 -17.39 3.77
CA ILE A 117 1.05 -17.06 3.60
C ILE A 117 0.46 -17.74 2.34
N GLY A 118 1.28 -17.93 1.30
CA GLY A 118 0.92 -18.61 0.07
C GLY A 118 0.65 -20.10 0.24
N LYS A 119 1.44 -20.79 1.08
CA LYS A 119 1.18 -22.18 1.48
C LYS A 119 -0.19 -22.29 2.14
N MET A 120 -0.50 -21.39 3.09
CA MET A 120 -1.79 -21.37 3.76
C MET A 120 -2.96 -21.11 2.80
N MET A 121 -2.83 -20.11 1.94
CA MET A 121 -3.85 -19.80 0.93
C MET A 121 -4.10 -20.98 0.00
N LYS A 122 -3.04 -21.62 -0.52
CA LYS A 122 -3.16 -22.79 -1.39
C LYS A 122 -3.87 -23.95 -0.70
N THR A 123 -3.51 -24.25 0.54
CA THR A 123 -4.16 -25.31 1.33
C THR A 123 -5.64 -24.99 1.51
N TYR A 124 -5.97 -23.78 1.99
CA TYR A 124 -7.35 -23.36 2.22
C TYR A 124 -8.21 -23.43 0.94
N VAL A 125 -7.68 -22.92 -0.17
CA VAL A 125 -8.38 -22.92 -1.47
C VAL A 125 -8.60 -24.35 -1.97
N LYS A 126 -7.60 -25.24 -1.88
CA LYS A 126 -7.75 -26.65 -2.27
C LYS A 126 -8.73 -27.42 -1.39
N ASP A 127 -8.77 -27.10 -0.09
CA ASP A 127 -9.68 -27.74 0.84
C ASP A 127 -11.12 -27.32 0.60
N LYS A 128 -11.33 -26.02 0.33
CA LYS A 128 -12.63 -25.43 0.08
C LYS A 128 -13.18 -25.75 -1.32
N TYR A 129 -12.33 -25.69 -2.33
CA TYR A 129 -12.70 -25.91 -3.74
C TYR A 129 -11.96 -27.14 -4.27
N LYS A 130 -12.61 -28.30 -4.22
CA LYS A 130 -12.05 -29.58 -4.70
C LYS A 130 -11.83 -29.57 -6.22
N PHE A 131 -10.82 -30.32 -6.66
CA PHE A 131 -10.47 -30.50 -8.09
C PHE A 131 -10.18 -29.18 -8.81
N LEU A 132 -9.35 -28.34 -8.19
CA LEU A 132 -8.93 -27.05 -8.71
C LEU A 132 -7.45 -27.13 -9.12
N ASP A 133 -7.15 -26.80 -10.39
CA ASP A 133 -5.77 -26.48 -10.76
C ASP A 133 -5.46 -25.07 -10.25
N PHE A 134 -4.52 -24.98 -9.30
CA PHE A 134 -4.19 -23.72 -8.67
C PHE A 134 -3.57 -22.71 -9.65
N PHE A 135 -2.76 -23.16 -10.60
CA PHE A 135 -2.05 -22.22 -11.48
C PHE A 135 -2.92 -21.79 -12.66
N ASP A 136 -3.79 -22.66 -13.15
CA ASP A 136 -4.64 -22.36 -14.31
C ASP A 136 -6.01 -21.77 -13.94
N GLN A 137 -6.61 -22.19 -12.82
CA GLN A 137 -8.01 -21.85 -12.48
C GLN A 137 -8.15 -20.86 -11.33
N VAL A 138 -7.04 -20.36 -10.76
CA VAL A 138 -7.03 -19.34 -9.70
C VAL A 138 -6.36 -18.07 -10.19
N ILE A 139 -7.04 -16.94 -10.02
CA ILE A 139 -6.42 -15.61 -10.11
C ILE A 139 -6.05 -15.12 -8.71
N ILE A 140 -4.85 -14.57 -8.57
CA ILE A 140 -4.36 -13.90 -7.36
C ILE A 140 -4.36 -12.39 -7.62
N ILE A 141 -5.04 -11.64 -6.75
CA ILE A 141 -4.99 -10.19 -6.69
C ILE A 141 -4.09 -9.79 -5.51
N LEU A 142 -2.93 -9.18 -5.79
CA LEU A 142 -2.05 -8.67 -4.75
C LEU A 142 -2.28 -7.16 -4.57
N THR A 143 -2.59 -6.73 -3.35
CA THR A 143 -2.70 -5.30 -3.07
C THR A 143 -1.32 -4.69 -2.80
N VAL A 144 -1.13 -3.46 -3.27
CA VAL A 144 0.07 -2.67 -3.04
C VAL A 144 -0.28 -1.22 -2.68
N PRO A 145 0.61 -0.49 -2.00
CA PRO A 145 0.43 0.94 -1.75
C PRO A 145 0.33 1.70 -3.08
N ALA A 146 -0.32 2.86 -3.04
CA ALA A 146 -0.48 3.71 -4.22
C ALA A 146 0.84 4.32 -4.70
N GLU A 147 1.81 4.44 -3.80
CA GLU A 147 3.11 5.07 -4.00
C GLU A 147 4.14 4.11 -4.62
N PHE A 148 3.81 2.83 -4.75
CA PHE A 148 4.73 1.84 -5.29
C PHE A 148 4.97 2.09 -6.78
N ASP A 149 6.24 2.29 -7.10
CA ASP A 149 6.73 2.42 -8.47
C ASP A 149 6.84 1.04 -9.18
N ASN A 150 7.27 1.06 -10.41
CA ASN A 150 7.38 -0.01 -11.39
C ASN A 150 8.43 -1.00 -10.93
N ASN A 151 9.50 -0.50 -10.33
CA ASN A 151 10.53 -1.33 -9.75
C ASN A 151 9.96 -2.09 -8.55
N ALA A 152 9.21 -1.43 -7.67
CA ALA A 152 8.55 -2.07 -6.53
C ALA A 152 7.53 -3.13 -6.99
N ILE A 153 6.66 -2.83 -7.96
CA ILE A 153 5.69 -3.79 -8.52
C ILE A 153 6.42 -4.96 -9.21
N SER A 154 7.49 -4.69 -9.97
CA SER A 154 8.30 -5.74 -10.62
C SER A 154 8.99 -6.65 -9.61
N ILE A 155 9.53 -6.08 -8.52
CA ILE A 155 10.10 -6.82 -7.41
C ILE A 155 9.02 -7.66 -6.72
N MET A 156 7.84 -7.11 -6.45
CA MET A 156 6.73 -7.86 -5.86
C MET A 156 6.29 -9.03 -6.75
N ARG A 157 6.24 -8.83 -8.07
CA ARG A 157 5.94 -9.88 -9.04
C ARG A 157 6.99 -10.98 -9.04
N GLU A 158 8.27 -10.61 -8.95
CA GLU A 158 9.39 -11.54 -8.80
C GLU A 158 9.30 -12.32 -7.48
N CYS A 159 9.03 -11.64 -6.36
CA CYS A 159 8.89 -12.28 -5.06
C CYS A 159 7.69 -13.24 -5.03
N ALA A 160 6.56 -12.88 -5.64
CA ALA A 160 5.40 -13.75 -5.75
C ALA A 160 5.69 -15.01 -6.57
N PHE A 161 6.42 -14.89 -7.68
CA PHE A 161 6.89 -16.02 -8.46
C PHE A 161 7.85 -16.91 -7.66
N ASN A 162 8.86 -16.32 -7.00
CA ASN A 162 9.82 -17.07 -6.20
C ASN A 162 9.18 -17.74 -4.96
N ALA A 163 8.10 -17.15 -4.43
CA ALA A 163 7.26 -17.75 -3.39
C ALA A 163 6.38 -18.90 -3.90
N GLY A 164 6.42 -19.18 -5.21
CA GLY A 164 5.63 -20.20 -5.89
C GLY A 164 4.16 -19.83 -6.03
N LEU A 165 3.76 -18.57 -5.83
CA LEU A 165 2.36 -18.14 -6.02
C LEU A 165 1.94 -18.21 -7.49
N THR A 166 2.90 -18.14 -8.42
CA THR A 166 2.69 -18.30 -9.85
C THR A 166 3.67 -19.30 -10.45
N ASP A 167 3.33 -19.83 -11.63
CA ASP A 167 4.13 -20.74 -12.45
C ASP A 167 5.17 -20.01 -13.31
N SER A 168 4.98 -18.70 -13.53
CA SER A 168 5.87 -17.84 -14.31
C SER A 168 5.90 -16.41 -13.77
N ARG A 169 7.01 -15.70 -13.98
CA ARG A 169 7.15 -14.27 -13.62
C ARG A 169 6.12 -13.40 -14.34
N SER A 170 5.77 -13.73 -15.58
CA SER A 170 4.79 -13.01 -16.41
C SER A 170 3.39 -13.65 -16.35
N SER A 171 3.07 -14.40 -15.28
CA SER A 171 1.77 -15.07 -15.18
C SER A 171 0.63 -14.05 -15.21
N ARG A 172 -0.28 -14.25 -16.17
CA ARG A 172 -1.51 -13.48 -16.33
C ARG A 172 -2.50 -13.68 -15.17
N ASN A 173 -2.29 -14.72 -14.37
CA ASN A 173 -3.12 -15.06 -13.22
C ASN A 173 -2.68 -14.32 -11.95
N LEU A 174 -1.68 -13.44 -12.02
CA LEU A 174 -1.32 -12.49 -10.96
C LEU A 174 -1.58 -11.06 -11.41
N LYS A 175 -2.56 -10.42 -10.78
CA LYS A 175 -2.91 -9.01 -10.99
C LYS A 175 -2.62 -8.20 -9.74
N PHE A 176 -2.42 -6.91 -9.91
CA PHE A 176 -2.24 -5.97 -8.82
C PHE A 176 -3.37 -4.95 -8.81
N THR A 177 -3.71 -4.47 -7.64
CA THR A 177 -4.58 -3.31 -7.43
C THR A 177 -3.99 -2.50 -6.27
N THR A 178 -4.28 -1.20 -6.22
CA THR A 178 -3.81 -0.42 -5.08
C THR A 178 -4.72 -0.64 -3.86
N GLU A 179 -4.15 -0.64 -2.66
CA GLU A 179 -4.88 -0.72 -1.39
C GLU A 179 -6.07 0.26 -1.31
N PRO A 180 -5.91 1.57 -1.59
CA PRO A 180 -7.03 2.51 -1.57
C PRO A 180 -8.07 2.28 -2.68
N GLU A 181 -7.70 1.74 -3.84
CA GLU A 181 -8.66 1.37 -4.89
C GLU A 181 -9.51 0.17 -4.44
N ALA A 182 -8.87 -0.85 -3.88
CA ALA A 182 -9.55 -1.99 -3.32
C ALA A 182 -10.49 -1.57 -2.19
N ALA A 183 -10.00 -0.76 -1.23
CA ALA A 183 -10.84 -0.20 -0.16
C ALA A 183 -12.06 0.54 -0.73
N ALA A 184 -11.87 1.36 -1.77
CA ALA A 184 -12.96 2.11 -2.39
C ALA A 184 -14.04 1.21 -3.00
N ILE A 185 -13.63 0.15 -3.71
CA ILE A 185 -14.56 -0.83 -4.30
C ILE A 185 -15.39 -1.49 -3.21
N HIS A 186 -14.77 -1.86 -2.08
CA HIS A 186 -15.51 -2.44 -0.96
C HIS A 186 -16.49 -1.45 -0.33
N CYS A 187 -16.08 -0.19 -0.18
CA CYS A 187 -16.88 0.87 0.41
C CYS A 187 -18.15 1.17 -0.40
N MET A 188 -18.19 0.85 -1.70
CA MET A 188 -19.39 1.02 -2.54
C MET A 188 -20.64 0.33 -1.99
N ASN A 189 -20.45 -0.83 -1.33
CA ASN A 189 -21.55 -1.59 -0.74
C ASN A 189 -22.24 -0.85 0.41
N PHE A 190 -21.61 0.17 0.98
CA PHE A 190 -22.14 0.96 2.08
C PHE A 190 -22.78 2.28 1.61
N LEU A 191 -22.63 2.64 0.32
CA LEU A 191 -23.12 3.91 -0.22
C LEU A 191 -24.65 3.97 -0.30
N SER A 192 -25.31 2.86 -0.63
CA SER A 192 -26.78 2.79 -0.74
C SER A 192 -27.48 2.98 0.61
N GLY A 193 -26.94 2.36 1.67
CA GLY A 193 -27.42 2.54 3.05
C GLY A 193 -27.16 3.96 3.60
N ASN A 194 -26.28 4.69 2.94
CA ASN A 194 -25.82 6.04 3.29
C ASN A 194 -26.47 7.12 2.40
N GLU A 195 -27.49 6.78 1.59
CA GLU A 195 -28.20 7.69 0.68
C GLU A 195 -27.30 8.42 -0.35
N ILE A 196 -26.12 7.89 -0.63
CA ILE A 196 -25.16 8.46 -1.60
C ILE A 196 -25.61 8.11 -3.01
N LYS A 197 -25.82 9.13 -3.84
CA LYS A 197 -26.32 9.01 -5.22
C LYS A 197 -25.20 9.23 -6.24
N SER A 198 -25.43 8.84 -7.48
CA SER A 198 -24.52 9.19 -8.57
C SER A 198 -24.34 10.71 -8.65
N GLY A 199 -23.10 11.17 -8.70
CA GLY A 199 -22.69 12.57 -8.62
C GLY A 199 -22.17 12.98 -7.24
N ASP A 200 -22.55 12.27 -6.17
CA ASP A 200 -22.06 12.55 -4.82
C ASP A 200 -20.64 12.04 -4.64
N SER A 201 -19.91 12.65 -3.70
CA SER A 201 -18.58 12.21 -3.32
C SER A 201 -18.51 11.67 -1.91
N PHE A 202 -17.58 10.77 -1.66
CA PHE A 202 -17.35 10.19 -0.35
C PHE A 202 -15.85 10.00 -0.13
N MET A 203 -15.44 10.17 1.11
CA MET A 203 -14.06 10.00 1.54
C MET A 203 -13.90 8.63 2.18
N ILE A 204 -12.85 7.93 1.79
CA ILE A 204 -12.38 6.72 2.47
C ILE A 204 -11.17 7.11 3.29
N VAL A 205 -11.17 6.73 4.57
CA VAL A 205 -10.06 6.95 5.49
C VAL A 205 -9.57 5.57 5.94
N ASP A 206 -8.51 5.08 5.31
CA ASP A 206 -7.89 3.80 5.67
C ASP A 206 -6.96 4.02 6.86
N CYS A 207 -7.45 3.73 8.06
CA CYS A 207 -6.70 3.84 9.30
C CYS A 207 -6.00 2.50 9.57
N GLY A 208 -4.81 2.33 8.98
CA GLY A 208 -3.98 1.14 9.13
C GLY A 208 -3.20 1.06 10.44
N GLY A 209 -2.32 0.05 10.53
CA GLY A 209 -1.41 -0.11 11.66
C GLY A 209 -0.22 0.86 11.60
N GLY A 210 0.33 1.09 10.41
CA GLY A 210 1.49 1.97 10.21
C GLY A 210 1.12 3.34 9.62
N THR A 211 0.24 3.35 8.63
CA THR A 211 -0.14 4.54 7.87
C THR A 211 -1.63 4.82 8.01
N VAL A 212 -2.00 6.05 7.72
CA VAL A 212 -3.39 6.47 7.52
C VAL A 212 -3.46 7.13 6.15
N ASP A 213 -4.32 6.61 5.28
CA ASP A 213 -4.40 7.01 3.87
C ASP A 213 -5.83 7.43 3.51
N LEU A 214 -5.97 8.59 2.87
CA LEU A 214 -7.23 9.23 2.53
C LEU A 214 -7.38 9.35 1.01
N THR A 215 -8.56 9.00 0.53
CA THR A 215 -8.94 9.24 -0.87
C THR A 215 -10.40 9.66 -0.95
N THR A 216 -10.69 10.67 -1.79
CA THR A 216 -12.08 11.09 -2.05
C THR A 216 -12.48 10.65 -3.45
N ARG A 217 -13.60 9.93 -3.52
CA ARG A 217 -14.13 9.33 -4.73
C ARG A 217 -15.51 9.89 -5.06
N GLN A 218 -15.83 9.99 -6.33
CA GLN A 218 -17.18 10.25 -6.82
C GLN A 218 -17.86 8.93 -7.17
N LEU A 219 -19.10 8.74 -6.73
CA LEU A 219 -19.94 7.70 -7.28
C LEU A 219 -20.47 8.17 -8.63
N LEU A 220 -20.15 7.45 -9.70
CA LEU A 220 -20.61 7.75 -11.05
C LEU A 220 -21.81 6.89 -11.43
N VAL A 221 -22.42 7.21 -12.58
CA VAL A 221 -23.52 6.40 -13.12
C VAL A 221 -23.04 4.97 -13.39
N GLY A 222 -23.90 3.99 -13.12
CA GLY A 222 -23.59 2.57 -13.34
C GLY A 222 -22.73 1.91 -12.25
N ASN A 223 -22.71 2.48 -11.03
CA ASN A 223 -21.92 1.98 -9.89
C ASN A 223 -20.42 1.87 -10.23
N THR A 224 -19.88 2.96 -10.77
CA THR A 224 -18.45 3.11 -11.03
C THR A 224 -17.87 4.26 -10.23
N LEU A 225 -16.55 4.29 -10.08
CA LEU A 225 -15.86 5.28 -9.25
C LEU A 225 -14.96 6.19 -10.08
N GLY A 226 -15.06 7.50 -9.80
CA GLY A 226 -14.10 8.50 -10.22
C GLY A 226 -13.26 9.01 -9.05
N GLU A 227 -12.02 9.42 -9.32
CA GLU A 227 -11.15 10.12 -8.34
C GLU A 227 -11.37 11.64 -8.42
N ILE A 228 -11.52 12.32 -7.27
CA ILE A 228 -11.76 13.79 -7.23
C ILE A 228 -10.55 14.57 -6.72
N THR A 229 -9.79 13.98 -5.80
CA THR A 229 -8.65 14.65 -5.15
C THR A 229 -7.45 13.74 -5.17
N GLU A 230 -6.25 14.33 -5.16
CA GLU A 230 -5.02 13.60 -4.87
C GLU A 230 -5.14 12.91 -3.49
N ARG A 231 -4.48 11.75 -3.37
CA ARG A 231 -4.43 10.96 -2.14
C ARG A 231 -3.57 11.69 -1.12
N THR A 232 -3.97 11.66 0.14
CA THR A 232 -3.20 12.23 1.25
C THR A 232 -3.01 11.19 2.33
N GLY A 233 -1.89 11.21 3.04
CA GLY A 233 -1.61 10.25 4.10
C GLY A 233 -0.49 10.69 5.03
N ASP A 234 -0.39 10.04 6.19
CA ASP A 234 0.69 10.26 7.15
C ASP A 234 0.99 8.96 7.94
N TYR A 235 2.15 8.92 8.57
CA TYR A 235 2.57 7.87 9.48
C TYR A 235 1.97 8.07 10.87
N CYS A 236 0.65 7.83 10.99
CA CYS A 236 -0.11 7.96 12.24
C CYS A 236 -1.10 6.81 12.46
N GLY A 237 -0.74 5.59 12.06
CA GLY A 237 -1.56 4.39 12.30
C GLY A 237 -1.58 3.92 13.76
N SER A 238 -2.32 2.84 14.02
CA SER A 238 -2.51 2.26 15.36
C SER A 238 -1.20 1.96 16.11
N SER A 239 -0.12 1.58 15.41
CA SER A 239 1.17 1.26 16.04
C SER A 239 1.88 2.46 16.70
N TYR A 240 1.46 3.69 16.38
CA TYR A 240 1.97 4.88 17.06
C TYR A 240 1.42 5.02 18.47
N VAL A 241 0.25 4.46 18.77
CA VAL A 241 -0.25 4.32 20.14
C VAL A 241 0.65 3.35 20.93
N ASP A 242 1.14 2.29 20.30
CA ASP A 242 2.07 1.34 20.94
C ASP A 242 3.40 2.03 21.27
N MET A 243 3.84 2.96 20.41
CA MET A 243 5.03 3.76 20.68
C MET A 243 4.84 4.72 21.87
N GLU A 244 3.66 5.31 22.04
CA GLU A 244 3.36 6.11 23.23
C GLU A 244 3.30 5.26 24.50
N PHE A 245 2.80 4.02 24.42
CA PHE A 245 2.90 3.07 25.53
C PHE A 245 4.35 2.73 25.87
N ILE A 246 5.21 2.52 24.86
CA ILE A 246 6.65 2.32 25.09
C ILE A 246 7.28 3.55 25.79
N LYS A 247 6.92 4.78 25.39
CA LYS A 247 7.39 6.00 26.07
C LYS A 247 6.87 6.10 27.50
N PHE A 248 5.65 5.62 27.77
CA PHE A 248 5.15 5.49 29.13
C PHE A 248 6.01 4.53 29.96
N LEU A 249 6.34 3.35 29.42
CA LEU A 249 7.26 2.42 30.08
C LEU A 249 8.65 3.04 30.30
N GLU A 250 9.20 3.77 29.33
CA GLU A 250 10.49 4.47 29.46
C GLU A 250 10.52 5.44 30.66
N ARG A 251 9.37 6.06 31.00
CA ARG A 251 9.24 6.92 32.20
C ARG A 251 9.18 6.13 33.50
N LYS A 252 8.59 4.92 33.48
CA LYS A 252 8.43 4.06 34.67
C LYS A 252 9.69 3.27 35.01
N VAL A 253 10.31 2.66 34.00
CA VAL A 253 11.43 1.72 34.20
C VAL A 253 12.78 2.26 33.71
N GLY A 254 12.79 3.47 33.17
CA GLY A 254 13.98 4.11 32.61
C GLY A 254 14.19 3.81 31.12
N LYS A 255 14.61 4.83 30.38
CA LYS A 255 14.84 4.75 28.92
C LYS A 255 15.89 3.71 28.54
N SER A 256 17.01 3.65 29.28
CA SER A 256 18.10 2.69 29.02
C SER A 256 17.63 1.24 29.12
N THR A 257 16.70 0.96 30.03
CA THR A 257 16.12 -0.38 30.24
C THR A 257 15.34 -0.82 29.01
N ILE A 258 14.46 0.04 28.51
CA ILE A 258 13.69 -0.21 27.29
C ILE A 258 14.59 -0.31 26.05
N GLU A 259 15.64 0.50 25.94
CA GLU A 259 16.62 0.40 24.84
C GLU A 259 17.34 -0.97 24.84
N ILE A 260 17.72 -1.49 26.01
CA ILE A 260 18.29 -2.83 26.14
C ILE A 260 17.28 -3.90 25.73
N LEU A 261 16.01 -3.78 26.14
CA LEU A 261 14.96 -4.72 25.74
C LEU A 261 14.73 -4.69 24.22
N LYS A 262 14.67 -3.50 23.61
CA LYS A 262 14.52 -3.32 22.16
C LYS A 262 15.65 -4.00 21.37
N LYS A 263 16.85 -4.04 21.94
CA LYS A 263 18.06 -4.61 21.31
C LYS A 263 18.20 -6.11 21.55
N ASN A 264 18.06 -6.55 22.79
CA ASN A 264 18.46 -7.89 23.23
C ASN A 264 17.27 -8.80 23.57
N HIS A 265 16.10 -8.24 23.91
CA HIS A 265 14.93 -8.99 24.39
C HIS A 265 13.65 -8.58 23.67
N TYR A 266 13.77 -8.32 22.37
CA TYR A 266 12.71 -7.66 21.59
C TYR A 266 11.38 -8.42 21.62
N ARG A 267 11.42 -9.76 21.57
CA ARG A 267 10.20 -10.60 21.58
C ARG A 267 9.46 -10.56 22.92
N GLN A 268 10.16 -10.38 24.04
CA GLN A 268 9.54 -10.22 25.36
C GLN A 268 8.91 -8.83 25.50
N LEU A 269 9.60 -7.79 25.00
CA LEU A 269 9.01 -6.45 24.90
C LEU A 269 7.75 -6.46 24.01
N GLN A 270 7.80 -7.16 22.88
CA GLN A 270 6.64 -7.32 22.00
C GLN A 270 5.50 -8.08 22.69
N TYR A 271 5.79 -9.11 23.48
CA TYR A 271 4.76 -9.80 24.25
C TYR A 271 4.03 -8.84 25.22
N LEU A 272 4.79 -8.03 25.98
CA LEU A 272 4.22 -6.98 26.83
C LEU A 272 3.35 -5.98 26.04
N ILE A 273 3.81 -5.54 24.87
CA ILE A 273 3.04 -4.64 24.00
C ILE A 273 1.74 -5.32 23.52
N GLN A 274 1.78 -6.60 23.13
CA GLN A 274 0.58 -7.30 22.69
C GLN A 274 -0.44 -7.49 23.83
N GLU A 275 0.01 -7.70 25.06
CA GLU A 275 -0.88 -7.76 26.22
C GLU A 275 -1.50 -6.40 26.54
N PHE A 276 -0.73 -5.30 26.45
CA PHE A 276 -1.29 -3.93 26.50
C PHE A 276 -2.33 -3.72 25.40
N CYS A 277 -2.01 -4.13 24.16
CA CYS A 277 -2.93 -3.99 23.03
C CYS A 277 -4.25 -4.71 23.29
N LYS A 278 -4.18 -5.97 23.74
CA LYS A 278 -5.33 -6.84 23.97
C LYS A 278 -6.18 -6.39 25.16
N ARG A 279 -5.54 -6.05 26.29
CA ARG A 279 -6.23 -5.78 27.55
C ARG A 279 -6.73 -4.33 27.66
N ILE A 280 -6.04 -3.38 27.05
CA ILE A 280 -6.24 -1.95 27.30
C ILE A 280 -6.52 -1.17 26.03
N LYS A 281 -5.64 -1.23 25.03
CA LYS A 281 -5.76 -0.40 23.82
C LYS A 281 -6.99 -0.74 22.98
N LEU A 282 -7.23 -2.01 22.67
CA LEU A 282 -8.36 -2.43 21.83
C LEU A 282 -9.72 -2.19 22.52
N PRO A 283 -9.88 -2.45 23.84
CA PRO A 283 -11.09 -2.10 24.57
C PRO A 283 -11.28 -0.60 24.82
N PHE A 284 -10.26 0.25 24.62
CA PHE A 284 -10.34 1.68 24.90
C PHE A 284 -11.40 2.39 24.04
N THR A 285 -12.45 2.90 24.69
CA THR A 285 -13.56 3.59 24.03
C THR A 285 -13.57 5.10 24.27
N GLY A 286 -12.82 5.58 25.26
CA GLY A 286 -12.86 6.95 25.75
C GLY A 286 -14.07 7.29 26.64
N ASP A 287 -14.89 6.30 27.02
CA ASP A 287 -15.75 6.40 28.20
C ASP A 287 -15.07 5.63 29.33
N ASP A 288 -15.19 6.18 30.54
CA ASP A 288 -14.94 5.58 31.87
C ASP A 288 -14.04 4.33 31.89
N LEU A 289 -12.84 4.46 32.46
CA LEU A 289 -11.94 3.33 32.67
C LEU A 289 -11.62 3.16 34.14
N GLN A 290 -12.01 1.99 34.65
CA GLN A 290 -11.34 1.36 35.76
C GLN A 290 -9.83 1.36 35.50
N ILE A 291 -9.05 1.62 36.55
CA ILE A 291 -7.60 1.49 36.51
C ILE A 291 -7.26 0.09 36.01
N SER A 292 -6.42 0.02 34.98
CA SER A 292 -5.95 -1.25 34.44
C SER A 292 -4.53 -1.52 34.91
N GLU A 293 -4.34 -2.69 35.51
CA GLU A 293 -3.04 -3.13 36.02
C GLU A 293 -2.29 -3.92 34.93
N ILE A 294 -0.98 -3.67 34.83
CA ILE A 294 -0.05 -4.50 34.07
C ILE A 294 1.04 -4.99 35.01
N ASP A 295 1.10 -6.30 35.21
CA ASP A 295 2.19 -6.96 35.92
C ASP A 295 3.41 -7.10 35.01
N LEU A 296 4.44 -6.28 35.25
CA LEU A 296 5.68 -6.32 34.48
C LEU A 296 6.55 -7.53 34.83
N GLU A 297 6.43 -8.09 36.04
CA GLU A 297 7.14 -9.29 36.44
C GLU A 297 6.60 -10.53 35.72
N GLU A 298 5.28 -10.65 35.59
CA GLU A 298 4.64 -11.72 34.85
C GLU A 298 4.94 -11.61 33.35
N LEU A 299 4.76 -10.41 32.79
CA LEU A 299 4.77 -10.22 31.34
C LEU A 299 6.17 -10.00 30.74
N CYS A 300 7.11 -9.44 31.50
CA CYS A 300 8.47 -9.14 31.04
C CYS A 300 9.51 -9.27 32.17
N PRO A 301 9.71 -10.47 32.76
CA PRO A 301 10.54 -10.65 33.95
C PRO A 301 12.00 -10.22 33.76
N VAL A 302 12.53 -10.27 32.53
CA VAL A 302 13.92 -9.86 32.24
C VAL A 302 14.15 -8.37 32.47
N LEU A 303 13.09 -7.56 32.48
CA LEU A 303 13.14 -6.13 32.71
C LEU A 303 13.79 -5.79 34.06
N LYS A 304 13.54 -6.60 35.10
CA LYS A 304 14.12 -6.44 36.44
C LYS A 304 15.66 -6.41 36.45
N GLN A 305 16.30 -7.13 35.52
CA GLN A 305 17.76 -7.19 35.44
C GLN A 305 18.40 -5.89 34.95
N TYR A 306 17.60 -5.03 34.31
CA TYR A 306 18.09 -3.84 33.61
C TYR A 306 17.51 -2.53 34.16
N CYS A 307 16.44 -2.56 34.95
CA CYS A 307 15.97 -1.39 35.70
C CYS A 307 16.99 -0.99 36.76
N LYS A 308 17.28 0.32 36.91
CA LYS A 308 18.33 0.82 37.80
C LYS A 308 17.97 2.19 38.39
N GLY A 309 18.63 2.53 39.50
CA GLY A 309 18.47 3.82 40.17
C GLY A 309 17.07 4.00 40.74
N ASN A 310 16.60 5.25 40.82
CA ASN A 310 15.30 5.58 41.40
C ASN A 310 14.13 4.80 40.76
N ALA A 311 14.20 4.53 39.45
CA ALA A 311 13.18 3.74 38.76
C ALA A 311 13.09 2.30 39.28
N LEU A 312 14.21 1.71 39.73
CA LEU A 312 14.20 0.38 40.35
C LEU A 312 13.50 0.43 41.70
N GLU A 313 13.87 1.41 42.54
CA GLU A 313 13.27 1.61 43.88
C GLU A 313 11.75 1.79 43.77
N GLU A 314 11.29 2.66 42.86
CA GLU A 314 9.86 2.87 42.60
C GLU A 314 9.14 1.60 42.11
N MET A 315 9.75 0.83 41.21
CA MET A 315 9.13 -0.41 40.70
C MET A 315 9.11 -1.52 41.75
N GLU A 316 10.09 -1.59 42.64
CA GLU A 316 10.10 -2.53 43.76
C GLU A 316 9.00 -2.19 44.79
N GLU A 317 8.80 -0.90 45.08
CA GLU A 317 7.69 -0.43 45.96
C GLU A 317 6.31 -0.74 45.37
N LEU A 318 6.16 -0.67 44.04
CA LEU A 318 4.94 -1.01 43.33
C LEU A 318 4.77 -2.51 43.06
N GLU A 319 5.64 -3.36 43.60
CA GLU A 319 5.67 -4.80 43.33
C GLU A 319 5.65 -5.13 41.82
N TRP A 320 6.24 -4.26 41.00
CA TRP A 320 6.28 -4.35 39.53
C TRP A 320 4.92 -4.30 38.80
N ILE A 321 3.87 -3.89 39.50
CA ILE A 321 2.53 -3.69 38.93
C ILE A 321 2.38 -2.21 38.59
N ILE A 322 2.14 -1.91 37.30
CA ILE A 322 1.88 -0.54 36.84
C ILE A 322 0.40 -0.33 36.62
N ASP A 323 -0.11 0.76 37.18
CA ASP A 323 -1.46 1.25 36.95
C ASP A 323 -1.50 2.14 35.72
N LEU A 324 -2.45 1.88 34.83
CA LEU A 324 -2.80 2.73 33.71
C LEU A 324 -4.17 3.35 33.96
N SER A 325 -4.16 4.66 34.23
CA SER A 325 -5.38 5.43 34.35
C SER A 325 -6.00 5.71 32.98
N PHE A 326 -7.27 6.17 32.99
CA PHE A 326 -7.92 6.69 31.79
C PHE A 326 -7.06 7.74 31.07
N GLU A 327 -6.49 8.69 31.84
CA GLU A 327 -5.73 9.80 31.27
C GLU A 327 -4.41 9.34 30.66
N ASP A 328 -3.74 8.35 31.28
CA ASP A 328 -2.51 7.77 30.72
C ASP A 328 -2.77 7.19 29.33
N VAL A 329 -3.82 6.37 29.19
CA VAL A 329 -4.18 5.76 27.90
C VAL A 329 -4.67 6.82 26.93
N LYS A 330 -5.46 7.80 27.38
CA LYS A 330 -5.94 8.90 26.54
C LYS A 330 -4.79 9.70 25.92
N VAL A 331 -3.78 10.04 26.71
CA VAL A 331 -2.57 10.76 26.24
C VAL A 331 -1.79 9.94 25.21
N MET A 332 -1.87 8.61 25.24
CA MET A 332 -1.27 7.75 24.20
C MET A 332 -2.03 7.80 22.87
N PHE A 333 -3.34 8.02 22.88
CA PHE A 333 -4.16 8.09 21.67
C PHE A 333 -4.25 9.51 21.08
N ASP A 334 -4.37 10.53 21.92
CA ASP A 334 -4.68 11.90 21.52
C ASP A 334 -3.79 12.46 20.41
N PRO A 335 -2.45 12.34 20.47
CA PRO A 335 -1.59 12.92 19.43
C PRO A 335 -1.81 12.25 18.07
N ILE A 336 -2.11 10.95 18.06
CA ILE A 336 -2.34 10.16 16.86
C ILE A 336 -3.70 10.53 16.27
N VAL A 337 -4.75 10.54 17.10
CA VAL A 337 -6.11 10.91 16.69
C VAL A 337 -6.16 12.35 16.16
N ALA A 338 -5.44 13.28 16.78
CA ALA A 338 -5.36 14.66 16.34
C ALA A 338 -4.76 14.80 14.93
N LYS A 339 -3.72 14.02 14.60
CA LYS A 339 -3.17 13.98 13.23
C LYS A 339 -4.18 13.48 12.22
N ILE A 340 -4.89 12.39 12.52
CA ILE A 340 -5.93 11.83 11.63
C ILE A 340 -7.05 12.85 11.40
N ILE A 341 -7.52 13.50 12.46
CA ILE A 341 -8.51 14.58 12.35
C ILE A 341 -7.99 15.71 11.45
N GLN A 342 -6.72 16.11 11.58
CA GLN A 342 -6.16 17.15 10.74
C GLN A 342 -6.10 16.74 9.26
N LEU A 343 -5.75 15.49 8.95
CA LEU A 343 -5.77 14.96 7.59
C LEU A 343 -7.18 15.01 6.99
N ILE A 344 -8.19 14.53 7.72
CA ILE A 344 -9.59 14.56 7.28
C ILE A 344 -10.04 16.01 7.03
N ARG A 345 -9.73 16.92 7.96
CA ARG A 345 -10.08 18.34 7.83
C ARG A 345 -9.47 18.97 6.57
N ASN A 346 -8.18 18.73 6.33
CA ASN A 346 -7.50 19.23 5.15
C ASN A 346 -8.15 18.70 3.85
N GLN A 347 -8.50 17.41 3.82
CA GLN A 347 -9.13 16.78 2.66
C GLN A 347 -10.58 17.25 2.43
N LEU A 348 -11.34 17.50 3.50
CA LEU A 348 -12.68 18.07 3.38
C LEU A 348 -12.64 19.52 2.89
N ASN A 349 -11.67 20.31 3.34
CA ASN A 349 -11.50 21.70 2.90
C ASN A 349 -11.08 21.80 1.42
N SER A 350 -10.37 20.80 0.89
CA SER A 350 -10.01 20.76 -0.54
C SER A 350 -11.17 20.27 -1.43
N ASN A 351 -12.18 19.61 -0.86
CA ASN A 351 -13.38 19.16 -1.57
C ASN A 351 -14.67 19.47 -0.80
N ASN A 352 -15.27 20.62 -1.10
CA ASN A 352 -16.52 21.10 -0.47
C ASN A 352 -17.78 20.26 -0.77
N LYS A 353 -17.69 19.16 -1.55
CA LYS A 353 -18.83 18.31 -1.94
C LYS A 353 -18.78 16.88 -1.37
N CYS A 354 -18.02 16.66 -0.30
CA CYS A 354 -17.99 15.35 0.37
C CYS A 354 -19.30 15.08 1.11
N SER A 355 -19.98 13.98 0.77
CA SER A 355 -21.28 13.60 1.32
C SER A 355 -21.19 12.51 2.39
N ALA A 356 -20.10 11.73 2.42
CA ALA A 356 -19.86 10.69 3.42
C ALA A 356 -18.38 10.49 3.76
N ILE A 357 -18.10 10.02 4.98
CA ILE A 357 -16.79 9.50 5.40
C ILE A 357 -16.97 8.03 5.76
N ILE A 358 -16.14 7.17 5.19
CA ILE A 358 -16.13 5.73 5.46
C ILE A 358 -14.76 5.37 6.04
N LEU A 359 -14.76 4.93 7.30
CA LEU A 359 -13.54 4.55 8.02
C LEU A 359 -13.23 3.07 7.80
N VAL A 360 -12.07 2.75 7.23
CA VAL A 360 -11.60 1.38 6.99
C VAL A 360 -10.23 1.15 7.63
N GLY A 361 -9.70 -0.07 7.55
CA GLY A 361 -8.44 -0.42 8.21
C GLY A 361 -8.62 -0.85 9.67
N GLY A 362 -7.58 -1.46 10.24
CA GLY A 362 -7.66 -2.06 11.58
C GLY A 362 -7.84 -1.05 12.70
N PHE A 363 -7.28 0.16 12.57
CA PHE A 363 -7.41 1.18 13.60
C PHE A 363 -8.82 1.78 13.67
N SER A 364 -9.58 1.69 12.56
CA SER A 364 -10.99 2.11 12.51
C SER A 364 -11.91 1.27 13.40
N GLU A 365 -11.45 0.14 13.96
CA GLU A 365 -12.18 -0.61 14.98
C GLU A 365 -12.20 0.11 16.35
N SER A 366 -11.22 0.98 16.61
CA SER A 366 -11.13 1.75 17.85
C SER A 366 -12.36 2.63 18.02
N LYS A 367 -13.16 2.33 19.05
CA LYS A 367 -14.34 3.14 19.40
C LYS A 367 -13.96 4.56 19.79
N TYR A 368 -12.78 4.74 20.40
CA TYR A 368 -12.26 6.06 20.69
C TYR A 368 -12.02 6.88 19.41
N LEU A 369 -11.30 6.33 18.43
CA LEU A 369 -11.05 7.01 17.15
C LEU A 369 -12.36 7.36 16.46
N GLN A 370 -13.28 6.39 16.36
CA GLN A 370 -14.60 6.63 15.74
C GLN A 370 -15.36 7.77 16.42
N ARG A 371 -15.36 7.82 17.76
CA ARG A 371 -16.06 8.86 18.50
C ARG A 371 -15.43 10.22 18.26
N ARG A 372 -14.10 10.33 18.34
CA ARG A 372 -13.38 11.58 18.14
C ARG A 372 -13.59 12.15 16.74
N ILE A 373 -13.59 11.29 15.71
CA ILE A 373 -13.92 11.70 14.34
C ILE A 373 -15.38 12.16 14.23
N ARG A 374 -16.33 11.43 14.83
CA ARG A 374 -17.75 11.84 14.81
C ARG A 374 -17.95 13.18 15.50
N GLN A 375 -17.44 13.36 16.72
CA GLN A 375 -17.53 14.62 17.47
C GLN A 375 -16.99 15.81 16.69
N GLU A 376 -15.92 15.62 15.93
CA GLU A 376 -15.31 16.70 15.15
C GLU A 376 -16.13 17.06 13.90
N PHE A 377 -16.65 16.06 13.18
CA PHE A 377 -17.19 16.26 11.83
C PHE A 377 -18.71 16.13 11.71
N GLU A 378 -19.43 15.68 12.74
CA GLU A 378 -20.89 15.44 12.66
C GLU A 378 -21.69 16.70 12.32
N HIS A 379 -21.19 17.89 12.69
CA HIS A 379 -21.80 19.17 12.36
C HIS A 379 -21.68 19.53 10.88
N GLN A 380 -20.59 19.09 10.22
CA GLN A 380 -20.34 19.33 8.79
C GLN A 380 -20.93 18.20 7.93
N LEU A 381 -20.84 16.96 8.40
CA LEU A 381 -21.12 15.76 7.63
C LEU A 381 -21.73 14.69 8.53
N LYS A 382 -23.04 14.46 8.37
CA LYS A 382 -23.80 13.51 9.21
C LYS A 382 -23.43 12.06 8.95
N ASN A 383 -22.87 11.76 7.78
CA ASN A 383 -22.72 10.41 7.28
C ASN A 383 -21.32 9.86 7.48
N ILE A 384 -21.01 9.47 8.71
CA ILE A 384 -19.72 8.89 9.11
C ILE A 384 -19.94 7.44 9.49
N SER A 385 -19.58 6.52 8.59
CA SER A 385 -19.81 5.08 8.76
C SER A 385 -18.50 4.30 8.88
N VAL A 386 -18.60 3.14 9.53
CA VAL A 386 -17.51 2.16 9.63
C VAL A 386 -18.12 0.81 9.23
N PRO A 387 -17.55 0.09 8.24
CA PRO A 387 -17.95 -1.27 7.92
C PRO A 387 -17.90 -2.19 9.13
N VAL A 388 -18.68 -3.28 9.12
CA VAL A 388 -18.70 -4.26 10.23
C VAL A 388 -17.31 -4.83 10.51
N TYR A 389 -16.52 -5.06 9.45
CA TYR A 389 -15.14 -5.56 9.54
C TYR A 389 -14.22 -4.63 8.73
N PRO A 390 -13.84 -3.45 9.28
CA PRO A 390 -13.08 -2.46 8.54
C PRO A 390 -11.66 -2.95 8.22
N MET A 391 -11.08 -3.82 9.06
CA MET A 391 -9.73 -4.36 8.86
C MET A 391 -9.58 -5.22 7.59
N VAL A 392 -10.66 -5.80 7.07
CA VAL A 392 -10.65 -6.67 5.88
C VAL A 392 -11.20 -5.96 4.63
N ALA A 393 -11.48 -4.66 4.70
CA ALA A 393 -12.07 -3.90 3.59
C ALA A 393 -11.21 -3.98 2.32
N VAL A 394 -9.89 -3.81 2.46
CA VAL A 394 -8.92 -3.88 1.36
C VAL A 394 -8.94 -5.26 0.70
N VAL A 395 -8.81 -6.35 1.47
CA VAL A 395 -8.76 -7.70 0.89
C VAL A 395 -10.10 -8.11 0.25
N LYS A 396 -11.24 -7.71 0.82
CA LYS A 396 -12.55 -7.93 0.21
C LYS A 396 -12.73 -7.13 -1.08
N GLY A 397 -12.30 -5.87 -1.06
CA GLY A 397 -12.28 -5.01 -2.23
C GLY A 397 -11.42 -5.54 -3.37
N ALA A 398 -10.29 -6.15 -3.04
CA ALA A 398 -9.40 -6.78 -4.02
C ALA A 398 -10.04 -8.01 -4.67
N ILE A 399 -10.81 -8.81 -3.93
CA ILE A 399 -11.64 -9.87 -4.52
C ILE A 399 -12.68 -9.29 -5.48
N GLN A 400 -13.38 -8.23 -5.06
CA GLN A 400 -14.40 -7.56 -5.88
C GLN A 400 -13.81 -6.96 -7.16
N PHE A 401 -12.61 -6.39 -7.08
CA PHE A 401 -11.81 -5.95 -8.23
C PHE A 401 -11.54 -7.11 -9.21
N GLY A 402 -11.15 -8.28 -8.69
CA GLY A 402 -10.92 -9.47 -9.51
C GLY A 402 -12.19 -10.05 -10.15
N ILE A 403 -13.37 -9.80 -9.57
CA ILE A 403 -14.67 -10.24 -10.11
C ILE A 403 -15.16 -9.27 -11.21
N LYS A 404 -15.11 -7.97 -10.94
CA LYS A 404 -15.57 -6.91 -11.85
C LYS A 404 -14.39 -6.03 -12.24
N GLU A 405 -13.71 -6.44 -13.31
CA GLU A 405 -12.73 -5.57 -13.93
C GLU A 405 -13.46 -4.30 -14.45
N HIS A 406 -12.87 -3.11 -14.24
CA HIS A 406 -13.39 -1.78 -14.64
C HIS A 406 -14.42 -1.07 -13.72
N VAL A 407 -14.51 -1.41 -12.43
CA VAL A 407 -15.31 -0.60 -11.46
C VAL A 407 -14.79 0.84 -11.33
N ILE A 408 -13.48 1.03 -11.47
CA ILE A 408 -12.85 2.36 -11.45
C ILE A 408 -12.80 2.87 -12.88
N THR A 409 -13.63 3.87 -13.17
CA THR A 409 -13.81 4.40 -14.51
C THR A 409 -13.04 5.66 -14.76
N SER A 410 -12.64 6.44 -13.73
CA SER A 410 -11.73 7.57 -13.93
C SER A 410 -10.71 7.76 -12.80
N ARG A 411 -9.56 8.33 -13.15
CA ARG A 411 -8.43 8.64 -12.26
C ARG A 411 -7.91 10.04 -12.49
N ILE A 412 -7.24 10.59 -11.48
CA ILE A 412 -6.50 11.85 -11.61
C ILE A 412 -5.04 11.53 -11.81
N LEU A 413 -4.42 12.12 -12.85
CA LEU A 413 -3.00 11.93 -13.12
C LEU A 413 -2.14 12.57 -12.02
N LYS A 414 -1.25 11.78 -11.43
CA LYS A 414 -0.28 12.26 -10.42
C LYS A 414 0.84 13.11 -11.03
N TRP A 415 1.15 12.89 -12.30
CA TRP A 415 2.24 13.55 -13.02
C TRP A 415 1.77 14.11 -14.35
N THR A 416 2.50 15.10 -14.83
CA THR A 416 2.46 15.53 -16.22
C THR A 416 3.26 14.51 -17.04
N TYR A 417 2.64 13.91 -18.05
CA TYR A 417 3.27 12.95 -18.96
C TYR A 417 3.66 13.65 -20.25
N GLY A 418 4.85 13.36 -20.75
CA GLY A 418 5.31 13.87 -22.02
C GLY A 418 6.20 12.90 -22.77
N THR A 419 6.54 13.27 -23.99
CA THR A 419 7.53 12.56 -24.82
C THR A 419 8.56 13.52 -25.37
N ASP A 420 9.68 12.99 -25.86
CA ASP A 420 10.69 13.80 -26.50
C ASP A 420 10.33 14.15 -27.94
N ILE A 421 10.44 15.44 -28.26
CA ILE A 421 10.38 15.94 -29.64
C ILE A 421 11.66 16.65 -30.01
N VAL A 422 11.96 16.67 -31.30
CA VAL A 422 13.05 17.47 -31.87
C VAL A 422 12.42 18.60 -32.68
N ARG A 423 12.75 19.84 -32.33
CA ARG A 423 12.33 21.03 -33.08
C ARG A 423 13.51 21.96 -33.33
N ALA A 424 13.32 22.95 -34.20
CA ALA A 424 14.30 24.01 -34.40
C ALA A 424 14.54 24.76 -33.08
N TRP A 425 15.80 25.11 -32.82
CA TRP A 425 16.16 25.96 -31.69
C TRP A 425 15.65 27.39 -31.93
N GLU A 426 15.01 27.98 -30.93
CA GLU A 426 14.46 29.33 -30.95
C GLU A 426 15.27 30.27 -30.03
N PRO A 427 15.24 31.59 -30.24
CA PRO A 427 16.02 32.54 -29.43
C PRO A 427 15.74 32.50 -27.92
N GLU A 428 14.56 32.02 -27.52
CA GLU A 428 14.15 31.87 -26.12
C GLU A 428 14.73 30.59 -25.47
N ASP A 429 15.23 29.64 -26.28
CA ASP A 429 15.84 28.42 -25.76
C ASP A 429 17.25 28.69 -25.21
N PRO A 430 17.65 28.06 -24.09
CA PRO A 430 19.00 28.17 -23.58
C PRO A 430 20.03 27.72 -24.63
N SER A 431 21.12 28.48 -24.78
CA SER A 431 22.18 28.13 -25.74
C SER A 431 22.84 26.78 -25.43
N SER A 432 22.83 26.36 -24.15
CA SER A 432 23.34 25.05 -23.72
C SER A 432 22.53 23.86 -24.23
N LYS A 433 21.26 24.06 -24.62
CA LYS A 433 20.37 23.01 -25.13
C LYS A 433 20.44 22.86 -26.65
N LYS A 434 21.17 23.76 -27.34
CA LYS A 434 21.29 23.75 -28.81
C LYS A 434 22.20 22.62 -29.28
N LEU A 435 21.64 21.73 -30.09
CA LEU A 435 22.37 20.65 -30.73
C LEU A 435 23.22 21.18 -31.91
N PRO A 436 24.30 20.46 -32.32
CA PRO A 436 25.17 20.90 -33.42
C PRO A 436 24.46 21.15 -34.75
N ASN A 437 23.32 20.49 -34.98
CA ASN A 437 22.48 20.66 -36.17
C ASN A 437 21.49 21.84 -36.07
N GLY A 438 21.58 22.66 -35.01
CA GLY A 438 20.68 23.80 -34.79
C GLY A 438 19.30 23.43 -34.23
N MET A 439 19.11 22.18 -33.82
CA MET A 439 17.87 21.69 -33.20
C MET A 439 17.95 21.72 -31.67
N VAL A 440 16.82 21.46 -31.03
CA VAL A 440 16.71 21.23 -29.59
C VAL A 440 15.82 20.03 -29.32
N LYS A 441 16.18 19.24 -28.29
CA LYS A 441 15.34 18.17 -27.77
C LYS A 441 14.44 18.75 -26.66
N ALA A 442 13.15 18.84 -26.93
CA ALA A 442 12.18 19.46 -26.03
C ALA A 442 11.21 18.43 -25.45
N PHE A 443 10.65 18.75 -24.29
CA PHE A 443 9.57 17.99 -23.67
C PHE A 443 8.25 18.39 -24.32
N HIS A 444 7.56 17.42 -24.91
CA HIS A 444 6.21 17.61 -25.44
C HIS A 444 5.19 17.03 -24.47
N LYS A 445 4.41 17.90 -23.83
CA LYS A 445 3.35 17.49 -22.91
C LYS A 445 2.25 16.74 -23.66
N LEU A 446 1.99 15.52 -23.23
CA LEU A 446 0.90 14.65 -23.70
C LEU A 446 -0.30 14.72 -22.76
N ALA A 447 -0.04 14.73 -21.45
CA ALA A 447 -1.05 14.76 -20.41
C ALA A 447 -0.59 15.62 -19.24
N GLU A 448 -1.51 16.32 -18.57
CA GLU A 448 -1.17 17.19 -17.45
C GLU A 448 -1.51 16.55 -16.10
N ARG A 449 -0.68 16.79 -15.08
CA ARG A 449 -1.01 16.45 -13.69
C ARG A 449 -2.36 17.06 -13.30
N GLY A 450 -3.15 16.32 -12.53
CA GLY A 450 -4.49 16.76 -12.14
C GLY A 450 -5.57 16.48 -13.18
N ALA A 451 -5.21 16.13 -14.42
CA ALA A 451 -6.20 15.76 -15.44
C ALA A 451 -6.94 14.48 -15.02
N GLN A 452 -8.27 14.53 -15.13
CA GLN A 452 -9.13 13.37 -14.91
C GLN A 452 -9.25 12.58 -16.22
N LEU A 453 -8.80 11.33 -16.23
CA LEU A 453 -8.90 10.42 -17.36
C LEU A 453 -9.78 9.23 -17.03
N THR A 454 -10.64 8.83 -17.96
CA THR A 454 -11.40 7.59 -17.89
C THR A 454 -10.61 6.38 -18.39
N SER A 455 -11.01 5.16 -18.01
CA SER A 455 -10.42 3.91 -18.54
C SER A 455 -10.66 3.70 -20.04
N ARG A 456 -11.49 4.54 -20.67
CA ARG A 456 -11.73 4.60 -22.11
C ARG A 456 -11.04 5.78 -22.78
N ASP A 457 -10.54 6.73 -21.99
CA ASP A 457 -9.89 7.90 -22.54
C ASP A 457 -8.52 7.49 -23.07
N THR A 458 -8.26 7.95 -24.29
CA THR A 458 -7.01 7.70 -24.99
C THR A 458 -6.41 9.05 -25.33
N ILE A 459 -5.20 9.32 -24.87
CA ILE A 459 -4.49 10.54 -25.23
C ILE A 459 -3.82 10.28 -26.56
N THR A 460 -4.24 11.01 -27.59
CA THR A 460 -3.70 10.85 -28.94
C THR A 460 -2.93 12.08 -29.35
N THR A 461 -1.79 11.87 -30.00
CA THR A 461 -0.97 12.94 -30.57
C THR A 461 -0.32 12.42 -31.83
N THR A 462 -0.24 13.27 -32.84
CA THR A 462 0.33 12.91 -34.14
C THR A 462 1.74 13.45 -34.25
N PHE A 463 2.67 12.59 -34.64
CA PHE A 463 4.07 12.91 -34.84
C PHE A 463 4.49 12.66 -36.29
N LYS A 464 5.49 13.41 -36.73
CA LYS A 464 6.20 13.18 -38.00
C LYS A 464 7.69 13.06 -37.73
N PRO A 465 8.41 12.19 -38.46
CA PRO A 465 9.86 12.14 -38.38
C PRO A 465 10.46 13.49 -38.81
N TYR A 466 11.62 13.83 -38.24
CA TYR A 466 12.29 15.10 -38.53
C TYR A 466 12.98 15.10 -39.91
N SER A 467 13.19 13.92 -40.49
CA SER A 467 13.89 13.71 -41.75
C SER A 467 13.31 12.51 -42.51
N LEU A 468 13.22 12.61 -43.85
CA LEU A 468 12.79 11.50 -44.72
C LEU A 468 13.70 10.27 -44.63
N PHE A 469 14.95 10.47 -44.21
CA PHE A 469 15.93 9.39 -44.06
C PHE A 469 15.92 8.77 -42.65
N GLN A 470 15.07 9.27 -41.75
CA GLN A 470 14.95 8.73 -40.41
C GLN A 470 14.31 7.34 -40.49
N ARG A 471 15.03 6.33 -39.98
CA ARG A 471 14.54 4.95 -39.93
C ARG A 471 13.97 4.54 -38.58
N LYS A 472 14.18 5.38 -37.57
CA LYS A 472 13.81 5.09 -36.19
C LYS A 472 13.23 6.31 -35.51
N VAL A 473 12.12 6.14 -34.81
CA VAL A 473 11.49 7.20 -34.02
C VAL A 473 11.48 6.76 -32.56
N SER A 474 12.00 7.63 -31.69
CA SER A 474 11.93 7.41 -30.26
C SER A 474 10.66 8.04 -29.71
N PHE A 475 9.97 7.29 -28.87
CA PHE A 475 8.82 7.72 -28.08
C PHE A 475 9.14 7.46 -26.60
N ASN A 476 10.24 8.05 -26.11
CA ASN A 476 10.52 7.94 -24.69
C ASN A 476 9.40 8.65 -23.94
N VAL A 477 8.92 8.04 -22.87
CA VAL A 477 7.88 8.62 -22.04
C VAL A 477 8.55 9.19 -20.81
N TYR A 478 8.24 10.44 -20.49
CA TYR A 478 8.78 11.20 -19.37
C TYR A 478 7.65 11.64 -18.44
N VAL A 479 7.97 11.85 -17.16
CA VAL A 479 7.05 12.33 -16.13
C VAL A 479 7.67 13.45 -15.31
N THR A 480 6.85 14.37 -14.81
CA THR A 480 7.26 15.50 -13.95
C THR A 480 6.11 16.00 -13.08
N SER A 481 6.42 16.61 -11.93
CA SER A 481 5.42 17.26 -11.06
C SER A 481 4.91 18.58 -11.63
N GLU A 482 5.70 19.21 -12.50
CA GLU A 482 5.45 20.54 -13.04
C GLU A 482 4.48 20.49 -14.24
N SER A 483 3.69 21.54 -14.43
CA SER A 483 2.74 21.63 -15.55
C SER A 483 3.35 22.24 -16.81
N ASP A 484 4.49 22.92 -16.68
CA ASP A 484 5.15 23.77 -17.67
C ASP A 484 6.58 23.33 -18.04
N ALA A 485 6.95 22.08 -17.75
CA ALA A 485 8.24 21.51 -18.15
C ALA A 485 8.53 21.69 -19.64
N LYS A 486 9.74 22.14 -19.97
CA LYS A 486 10.13 22.53 -21.34
C LYS A 486 11.12 21.57 -21.98
N TYR A 487 12.02 20.95 -21.21
CA TYR A 487 13.05 20.07 -21.74
C TYR A 487 13.07 18.71 -21.02
N CYS A 488 13.44 17.65 -21.75
CA CYS A 488 13.44 16.29 -21.23
C CYS A 488 14.55 15.99 -20.21
N ASP A 489 15.49 16.92 -20.07
CA ASP A 489 16.66 16.89 -19.19
C ASP A 489 16.62 18.02 -18.15
N ASP A 490 15.45 18.61 -17.92
CA ASP A 490 15.21 19.47 -16.75
C ASP A 490 15.27 18.62 -15.47
N ASP A 491 15.73 19.20 -14.35
CA ASP A 491 16.03 18.46 -13.12
C ASP A 491 14.81 17.70 -12.55
N ASP A 492 13.61 18.23 -12.74
CA ASP A 492 12.34 17.66 -12.26
C ASP A 492 11.67 16.71 -13.26
N VAL A 493 12.33 16.41 -14.39
CA VAL A 493 11.82 15.51 -15.44
C VAL A 493 12.50 14.15 -15.37
N ARG A 494 11.71 13.11 -15.10
CA ARG A 494 12.18 11.72 -15.01
C ARG A 494 11.76 10.92 -16.24
N LEU A 495 12.70 10.16 -16.78
CA LEU A 495 12.43 9.19 -17.84
C LEU A 495 11.65 7.99 -17.26
N LEU A 496 10.43 7.78 -17.73
CA LEU A 496 9.56 6.68 -17.32
C LEU A 496 9.79 5.41 -18.15
N ASN A 497 9.88 5.54 -19.48
CA ASN A 497 10.09 4.40 -20.35
C ASN A 497 10.91 4.79 -21.59
N ARG A 498 11.82 3.92 -22.01
CA ARG A 498 12.53 4.04 -23.29
C ARG A 498 11.82 3.21 -24.34
N TRP A 499 11.37 3.85 -25.40
CA TRP A 499 10.73 3.17 -26.51
C TRP A 499 11.20 3.76 -27.83
N GLU A 500 11.45 2.88 -28.79
CA GLU A 500 11.87 3.20 -30.14
C GLU A 500 11.15 2.25 -31.09
N ILE A 501 10.72 2.78 -32.23
CA ILE A 501 10.11 2.01 -33.31
C ILE A 501 10.90 2.22 -34.59
N ASP A 502 10.95 1.17 -35.42
CA ASP A 502 11.47 1.27 -36.78
C ASP A 502 10.36 1.79 -37.70
N ILE A 503 10.71 2.71 -38.60
CA ILE A 503 9.80 3.28 -39.59
C ILE A 503 10.34 3.05 -41.01
N PRO A 504 9.47 2.75 -41.99
CA PRO A 504 9.87 2.61 -43.38
C PRO A 504 10.29 3.96 -43.97
N ILE A 505 11.26 3.94 -44.89
CA ILE A 505 11.58 5.12 -45.69
C ILE A 505 10.50 5.25 -46.76
N LEU A 506 9.73 6.33 -46.70
CA LEU A 506 8.71 6.69 -47.69
C LEU A 506 9.10 7.99 -48.40
N ASP A 507 8.64 8.16 -49.63
CA ASP A 507 9.01 9.26 -50.51
C ASP A 507 8.37 10.61 -50.13
N ASP A 508 7.41 10.61 -49.20
CA ASP A 508 6.67 11.79 -48.72
C ASP A 508 6.64 11.87 -47.18
N PHE A 509 6.84 13.07 -46.63
CA PHE A 509 6.75 13.35 -45.20
C PHE A 509 5.32 13.18 -44.68
N ASP A 510 4.31 13.50 -45.49
CA ASP A 510 2.90 13.33 -45.11
C ASP A 510 2.52 11.84 -44.99
N ASP A 511 3.25 10.98 -45.70
CA ASP A 511 3.07 9.53 -45.67
C ASP A 511 3.72 8.83 -44.46
N GLN A 512 4.53 9.55 -43.69
CA GLN A 512 5.20 9.02 -42.48
C GLN A 512 4.54 9.51 -41.17
N THR A 513 3.25 9.83 -41.22
CA THR A 513 2.50 10.30 -40.05
C THR A 513 2.26 9.16 -39.06
N ILE A 514 2.67 9.36 -37.80
CA ILE A 514 2.54 8.38 -36.72
C ILE A 514 1.51 8.88 -35.72
N LEU A 515 0.44 8.12 -35.52
CA LEU A 515 -0.51 8.34 -34.45
C LEU A 515 0.01 7.66 -33.18
N PHE A 516 0.40 8.46 -32.20
CA PHE A 516 0.79 7.99 -30.89
C PHE A 516 -0.41 8.07 -29.94
N THR A 517 -0.66 6.99 -29.22
CA THR A 517 -1.78 6.85 -28.30
C THR A 517 -1.28 6.38 -26.93
N LEU A 518 -1.66 7.06 -25.86
CA LEU A 518 -1.47 6.63 -24.48
C LEU A 518 -2.81 6.26 -23.85
N ASN A 519 -2.88 5.02 -23.36
CA ASN A 519 -4.01 4.47 -22.64
C ASN A 519 -3.64 4.18 -21.20
N PHE A 520 -4.45 4.69 -20.28
CA PHE A 520 -4.19 4.67 -18.85
C PHE A 520 -5.08 3.61 -18.16
N SER A 521 -4.50 2.46 -17.76
CA SER A 521 -5.22 1.38 -17.03
C SER A 521 -5.02 1.47 -15.51
N THR A 522 -5.39 0.45 -14.72
CA THR A 522 -5.27 0.51 -13.25
C THR A 522 -3.83 0.70 -12.76
N ILE A 523 -2.93 -0.13 -13.28
CA ILE A 523 -1.50 -0.20 -12.90
C ILE A 523 -0.57 -0.10 -14.11
N GLU A 524 -1.10 -0.20 -15.34
CA GLU A 524 -0.32 -0.16 -16.58
C GLU A 524 -0.72 1.02 -17.47
N ILE A 525 0.22 1.59 -18.19
CA ILE A 525 0.07 2.49 -19.32
C ILE A 525 0.39 1.68 -20.59
N LEU A 526 -0.49 1.75 -21.56
CA LEU A 526 -0.29 1.16 -22.89
C LEU A 526 -0.02 2.30 -23.87
N ALA A 527 1.19 2.37 -24.40
CA ALA A 527 1.50 3.24 -25.53
C ALA A 527 1.39 2.47 -26.84
N ILE A 528 0.76 3.08 -27.83
CA ILE A 528 0.58 2.53 -29.18
C ILE A 528 1.08 3.59 -30.16
N ALA A 529 1.89 3.18 -31.12
CA ALA A 529 2.33 4.00 -32.23
C ALA A 529 1.89 3.31 -33.51
N GLU A 530 1.07 4.01 -34.30
CA GLU A 530 0.49 3.50 -35.54
C GLU A 530 0.92 4.38 -36.71
N ASN A 531 1.57 3.79 -37.71
CA ASN A 531 1.79 4.48 -38.97
C ASN A 531 0.46 4.58 -39.72
N GLN A 532 -0.04 5.79 -39.95
CA GLN A 532 -1.37 6.01 -40.51
C GLN A 532 -1.50 5.59 -41.98
N LYS A 533 -0.38 5.47 -42.72
CA LYS A 533 -0.35 5.06 -44.12
C LYS A 533 -0.24 3.55 -44.26
N THR A 534 0.70 2.92 -43.55
CA THR A 534 0.95 1.47 -43.67
C THR A 534 0.03 0.64 -42.79
N GLY A 535 -0.51 1.22 -41.71
CA GLY A 535 -1.28 0.52 -40.68
C GLY A 535 -0.42 -0.29 -39.71
N ASP A 536 0.91 -0.18 -39.79
CA ASP A 536 1.81 -0.86 -38.86
C ASP A 536 1.60 -0.32 -37.45
N LYS A 537 1.31 -1.22 -36.50
CA LYS A 537 1.09 -0.88 -35.10
C LYS A 537 2.20 -1.47 -34.24
N TYR A 538 2.80 -0.61 -33.44
CA TYR A 538 3.75 -0.95 -32.40
C TYR A 538 3.11 -0.63 -31.07
N GLN A 539 3.32 -1.46 -30.06
CA GLN A 539 2.78 -1.20 -28.73
C GLN A 539 3.78 -1.60 -27.65
N VAL A 540 3.78 -0.84 -26.56
CA VAL A 540 4.53 -1.16 -25.35
C VAL A 540 3.64 -0.93 -24.14
N LYS A 541 3.74 -1.84 -23.17
CA LYS A 541 3.11 -1.69 -21.86
C LYS A 541 4.19 -1.39 -20.84
N PHE A 542 3.94 -0.40 -20.01
CA PHE A 542 4.80 0.00 -18.90
C PHE A 542 3.90 0.53 -17.80
N ASN A 543 4.32 0.44 -16.54
CA ASN A 543 3.45 0.78 -15.43
C ASN A 543 3.56 2.27 -15.07
N TYR A 544 2.64 2.79 -14.25
CA TYR A 544 2.72 4.16 -13.75
C TYR A 544 3.91 4.26 -12.81
N ASP A 545 4.93 5.00 -13.23
CA ASP A 545 6.18 5.31 -12.51
C ASP A 545 7.19 4.22 -12.32
#